data_AF-R7HPB3-F1
#
_entry.id   AF-R7HPB3-F1
#
_cell.length_a   1.000
_cell.length_b   1.000
_cell.length_c   1.000
_cell.angle_alpha   90.00
_cell.angle_beta   90.00
_cell.angle_gamma   90.00
#
_symmetry.space_group_name_H-M   'P 1'
#
loop_
_entity.id
_entity.type
_entity.pdbx_description
1 polymer ?
#
loop_
_entity_poly.entity_id
_entity_poly.type
_entity_poly.pdbx_seq_one_letter_code
_entity_poly.pdbx_strand_id
1 'polypeptide(L)'
;MKNGAVFKSTNDDSNNINTLLSISATGVKIFGNGTLEAAPNRPNHTSAVIEVRNGGSVDIYGNLTFDAKGGSKANNAIRIFKGTANIHSGYFHTVGGSPKENSSECILIGYYNTDCYLNITGGIFESDGDATYLINCMDDYKKRCHVKVMGGTFVGFNPADNTADGAHTNYVAPGYKSVETTYNGKQAWKVVKE
;
A
#
# COMPACT_ATOMS: atom_id res chain seq x y z
N MET A 1 13.32 -3.23 -12.71
CA MET A 1 14.48 -2.33 -12.50
C MET A 1 15.76 -3.14 -12.24
N LYS A 2 16.94 -2.55 -12.45
CA LYS A 2 18.25 -3.15 -12.10
C LYS A 2 18.54 -2.90 -10.61
N ASN A 3 19.27 -3.81 -9.97
CA ASN A 3 19.62 -3.68 -8.56
C ASN A 3 20.26 -2.32 -8.25
N GLY A 4 19.80 -1.66 -7.18
CA GLY A 4 20.24 -0.32 -6.77
C GLY A 4 19.72 0.84 -7.61
N ALA A 5 18.93 0.61 -8.67
CA ALA A 5 18.30 1.69 -9.42
C ALA A 5 17.23 2.37 -8.56
N VAL A 6 17.13 3.70 -8.67
CA VAL A 6 16.09 4.50 -8.03
C VAL A 6 15.29 5.23 -9.11
N PHE A 7 13.98 4.99 -9.12
CA PHE A 7 13.03 5.70 -9.97
C PHE A 7 12.18 6.59 -9.08
N LYS A 8 12.39 7.90 -9.17
CA LYS A 8 11.78 8.88 -8.27
C LYS A 8 10.98 9.91 -9.05
N SER A 9 9.85 10.32 -8.51
CA SER A 9 9.10 11.45 -9.05
C SER A 9 9.76 12.74 -8.58
N THR A 10 9.71 13.77 -9.41
CA THR A 10 10.06 15.14 -9.02
C THR A 10 8.80 15.92 -8.69
N ASN A 11 8.88 16.89 -7.78
CA ASN A 11 7.77 17.81 -7.55
C ASN A 11 7.52 18.59 -8.84
N ASP A 12 6.32 18.46 -9.40
CA ASP A 12 5.83 19.29 -10.51
C ASP A 12 4.80 20.27 -9.94
N ASP A 13 5.15 21.55 -9.89
CA ASP A 13 4.31 22.66 -9.36
C ASP A 13 3.02 22.88 -10.14
N SER A 14 2.82 22.18 -11.26
CA SER A 14 1.61 22.28 -12.06
C SER A 14 0.50 21.28 -11.68
N ASN A 15 0.76 20.26 -10.86
CA ASN A 15 -0.20 19.16 -10.60
C ASN A 15 -0.55 18.97 -9.11
N ASN A 16 -1.83 18.76 -8.82
CA ASN A 16 -2.38 18.63 -7.46
C ASN A 16 -2.07 17.31 -6.72
N ILE A 17 -1.40 16.33 -7.35
CA ILE A 17 -1.12 15.01 -6.78
C ILE A 17 0.33 14.62 -7.09
N ASN A 18 1.09 14.24 -6.05
CA ASN A 18 2.46 13.72 -6.19
C ASN A 18 2.44 12.19 -6.29
N THR A 19 2.00 11.67 -7.44
CA THR A 19 2.01 10.23 -7.74
C THR A 19 3.14 9.89 -8.70
N LEU A 20 3.96 8.89 -8.38
CA LEU A 20 5.01 8.44 -9.29
C LEU A 20 4.43 7.70 -10.51
N LEU A 21 3.54 6.72 -10.30
CA LEU A 21 2.89 5.98 -11.37
C LEU A 21 1.36 6.04 -11.23
N SER A 22 0.68 6.60 -12.23
CA SER A 22 -0.78 6.53 -12.35
C SER A 22 -1.17 5.47 -13.38
N ILE A 23 -1.78 4.39 -12.93
CA ILE A 23 -2.08 3.19 -13.72
C ILE A 23 -3.57 3.20 -14.06
N SER A 24 -3.89 3.52 -15.31
CA SER A 24 -5.25 3.41 -15.87
C SER A 24 -5.41 2.26 -16.87
N ALA A 25 -4.31 1.69 -17.35
CA ALA A 25 -4.31 0.53 -18.25
C ALA A 25 -4.43 -0.78 -17.46
N THR A 26 -4.90 -1.84 -18.11
CA THR A 26 -4.97 -3.19 -17.55
C THR A 26 -3.73 -4.01 -17.93
N GLY A 27 -3.36 -4.97 -17.07
CA GLY A 27 -2.26 -5.91 -17.32
C GLY A 27 -0.87 -5.28 -17.20
N VAL A 28 -0.75 -4.14 -16.51
CA VAL A 28 0.55 -3.50 -16.26
C VAL A 28 1.37 -4.38 -15.32
N LYS A 29 2.62 -4.65 -15.66
CA LYS A 29 3.53 -5.44 -14.83
C LYS A 29 4.69 -4.59 -14.35
N ILE A 30 4.93 -4.58 -13.05
CA ILE A 30 6.06 -3.90 -12.43
C ILE A 30 6.94 -4.95 -11.78
N PHE A 31 8.19 -5.08 -12.25
CA PHE A 31 9.10 -6.12 -11.78
C PHE A 31 10.58 -5.71 -11.77
N GLY A 32 11.37 -6.43 -10.97
CA GLY A 32 12.82 -6.35 -10.92
C GLY A 32 13.34 -6.04 -9.52
N ASN A 33 14.46 -5.33 -9.45
CA ASN A 33 15.13 -4.96 -8.20
C ASN A 33 15.41 -3.46 -8.19
N GLY A 34 15.23 -2.77 -7.07
CA GLY A 34 15.45 -1.31 -6.96
C GLY A 34 14.30 -0.59 -6.24
N THR A 35 14.34 0.75 -6.20
CA THR A 35 13.41 1.56 -5.40
C THR A 35 12.57 2.48 -6.29
N LEU A 36 11.27 2.48 -6.07
CA LEU A 36 10.33 3.46 -6.57
C LEU A 36 9.97 4.42 -5.44
N GLU A 37 10.28 5.71 -5.62
CA GLU A 37 10.10 6.72 -4.58
C GLU A 37 9.11 7.80 -5.03
N ALA A 38 8.06 8.01 -4.24
CA ALA A 38 7.20 9.17 -4.40
C ALA A 38 7.94 10.44 -3.94
N ALA A 39 7.69 11.56 -4.62
CA ALA A 39 8.36 12.82 -4.32
C ALA A 39 7.97 13.28 -2.92
N PRO A 40 8.94 13.62 -2.05
CA PRO A 40 8.62 14.12 -0.73
C PRO A 40 8.11 15.57 -0.79
N ASN A 41 7.45 15.99 0.29
CA ASN A 41 7.32 17.39 0.71
C ASN A 41 6.27 18.25 -0.02
N ARG A 42 5.00 17.83 0.02
CA ARG A 42 3.87 18.75 -0.16
C ARG A 42 2.86 18.65 0.99
N PRO A 43 3.02 19.45 2.07
CA PRO A 43 2.25 19.30 3.30
C PRO A 43 0.73 19.31 3.13
N ASN A 44 0.22 19.97 2.08
CA ASN A 44 -1.22 20.10 1.82
C ASN A 44 -1.76 19.14 0.75
N HIS A 45 -0.92 18.27 0.18
CA HIS A 45 -1.31 17.34 -0.90
C HIS A 45 -1.08 15.89 -0.48
N THR A 46 -1.78 14.95 -1.10
CA THR A 46 -1.51 13.52 -0.94
C THR A 46 -0.42 13.07 -1.92
N SER A 47 0.44 12.14 -1.51
CA SER A 47 1.42 11.49 -2.38
C SER A 47 1.17 9.98 -2.44
N ALA A 48 1.57 9.37 -3.56
CA ALA A 48 1.60 7.92 -3.67
C ALA A 48 2.73 7.43 -4.58
N VAL A 49 3.26 6.24 -4.33
CA VAL A 49 4.16 5.62 -5.31
C VAL A 49 3.35 5.12 -6.50
N ILE A 50 2.23 4.42 -6.26
CA ILE A 50 1.30 3.97 -7.30
C ILE A 50 -0.12 4.44 -6.98
N GLU A 51 -0.82 4.98 -7.98
CA GLU A 51 -2.28 5.06 -7.99
C GLU A 51 -2.85 4.15 -9.08
N VAL A 52 -3.77 3.25 -8.71
CA VAL A 52 -4.53 2.43 -9.66
C VAL A 52 -5.92 3.06 -9.85
N ARG A 53 -6.23 3.47 -11.08
CA ARG A 53 -7.38 4.31 -11.41
C ARG A 53 -8.11 3.78 -12.65
N ASN A 54 -9.33 4.27 -12.86
CA ASN A 54 -10.09 4.09 -14.11
C ASN A 54 -10.29 2.64 -14.58
N GLY A 55 -10.21 1.66 -13.67
CA GLY A 55 -10.32 0.23 -14.00
C GLY A 55 -8.98 -0.41 -14.39
N GLY A 56 -7.87 0.29 -14.20
CA GLY A 56 -6.53 -0.23 -14.44
C GLY A 56 -6.18 -1.42 -13.55
N SER A 57 -5.19 -2.19 -13.96
CA SER A 57 -4.67 -3.29 -13.16
C SER A 57 -3.15 -3.39 -13.22
N VAL A 58 -2.56 -3.70 -12.06
CA VAL A 58 -1.13 -3.84 -11.89
C VAL A 58 -0.78 -5.15 -11.19
N ASP A 59 0.20 -5.86 -11.73
CA ASP A 59 0.84 -7.00 -11.09
C ASP A 59 2.28 -6.61 -10.67
N ILE A 60 2.59 -6.79 -9.38
CA ILE A 60 3.86 -6.37 -8.78
C ILE A 60 4.69 -7.58 -8.34
N TYR A 61 5.94 -7.63 -8.80
CA TYR A 61 6.89 -8.72 -8.57
C TYR A 61 8.32 -8.22 -8.28
N GLY A 62 9.17 -9.15 -7.85
CA GLY A 62 10.59 -8.93 -7.62
C GLY A 62 10.91 -8.30 -6.27
N ASN A 63 12.17 -7.88 -6.11
CA ASN A 63 12.70 -7.23 -4.92
C ASN A 63 12.69 -5.71 -5.10
N LEU A 64 11.50 -5.16 -5.35
CA LEU A 64 11.28 -3.73 -5.46
C LEU A 64 10.90 -3.15 -4.11
N THR A 65 11.42 -1.97 -3.81
CA THR A 65 10.96 -1.13 -2.71
C THR A 65 10.04 -0.05 -3.26
N PHE A 66 8.86 0.09 -2.67
CA PHE A 66 7.91 1.16 -2.93
C PHE A 66 7.89 2.07 -1.70
N ASP A 67 8.64 3.17 -1.79
CA ASP A 67 8.89 4.05 -0.65
C ASP A 67 8.07 5.34 -0.79
N ALA A 68 7.01 5.42 0.00
CA ALA A 68 6.20 6.61 0.13
C ALA A 68 6.85 7.55 1.15
N LYS A 69 7.80 8.37 0.66
CA LYS A 69 8.50 9.35 1.48
C LYS A 69 7.52 10.35 2.12
N GLY A 70 7.89 10.83 3.29
CA GLY A 70 7.07 11.72 4.12
C GLY A 70 6.98 13.15 3.64
N GLY A 71 6.33 13.97 4.46
CA GLY A 71 6.18 15.41 4.23
C GLY A 71 4.97 15.80 3.38
N SER A 72 4.15 14.85 2.96
CA SER A 72 2.83 15.12 2.34
C SER A 72 1.70 14.92 3.36
N LYS A 73 0.49 15.42 3.09
CA LYS A 73 -0.68 15.25 3.98
C LYS A 73 -0.96 13.77 4.28
N ALA A 74 -0.81 12.93 3.26
CA ALA A 74 -0.81 11.48 3.36
C ALA A 74 0.23 10.95 2.36
N ASN A 75 0.92 9.86 2.73
CA ASN A 75 1.91 9.20 1.88
C ASN A 75 1.52 7.73 1.79
N ASN A 76 1.23 7.22 0.60
CA ASN A 76 0.84 5.82 0.43
C ASN A 76 1.79 5.11 -0.52
N ALA A 77 2.17 3.87 -0.24
CA ALA A 77 2.89 3.08 -1.23
C ALA A 77 1.96 2.78 -2.42
N ILE A 78 0.70 2.42 -2.13
CA ILE A 78 -0.32 2.17 -3.16
C ILE A 78 -1.64 2.84 -2.77
N ARG A 79 -2.30 3.47 -3.75
CA ARG A 79 -3.72 3.84 -3.67
C ARG A 79 -4.51 3.14 -4.76
N ILE A 80 -5.67 2.61 -4.42
CA ILE A 80 -6.56 1.94 -5.37
C ILE A 80 -7.88 2.69 -5.35
N PHE A 81 -8.11 3.51 -6.39
CA PHE A 81 -9.31 4.33 -6.52
C PHE A 81 -10.38 3.70 -7.39
N LYS A 82 -9.97 2.94 -8.41
CA LYS A 82 -10.83 2.11 -9.26
C LYS A 82 -9.94 1.15 -10.05
N GLY A 83 -9.96 -0.13 -9.71
CA GLY A 83 -9.11 -1.11 -10.39
C GLY A 83 -8.58 -2.19 -9.46
N THR A 84 -7.49 -2.84 -9.88
CA THR A 84 -6.92 -4.00 -9.19
C THR A 84 -5.41 -3.86 -8.98
N ALA A 85 -4.94 -4.08 -7.76
CA ALA A 85 -3.53 -4.31 -7.46
C ALA A 85 -3.31 -5.76 -7.02
N ASN A 86 -2.46 -6.47 -7.74
CA ASN A 86 -1.99 -7.80 -7.39
C ASN A 86 -0.54 -7.71 -6.92
N ILE A 87 -0.29 -7.96 -5.65
CA ILE A 87 1.02 -7.84 -5.02
C ILE A 87 1.56 -9.24 -4.74
N HIS A 88 2.63 -9.61 -5.45
CA HIS A 88 3.25 -10.92 -5.30
C HIS A 88 4.52 -10.89 -4.44
N SER A 89 5.25 -9.77 -4.46
CA SER A 89 6.43 -9.54 -3.63
C SER A 89 6.79 -8.05 -3.62
N GLY A 90 7.84 -7.70 -2.86
CA GLY A 90 8.34 -6.34 -2.71
C GLY A 90 8.32 -5.87 -1.26
N TYR A 91 8.90 -4.71 -1.01
CA TYR A 91 8.85 -4.00 0.27
C TYR A 91 8.06 -2.71 0.06
N PHE A 92 7.01 -2.51 0.83
CA PHE A 92 6.11 -1.37 0.76
C PHE A 92 6.23 -0.61 2.06
N HIS A 93 6.68 0.62 1.95
CA HIS A 93 7.04 1.44 3.09
C HIS A 93 6.32 2.77 3.01
N THR A 94 5.77 3.19 4.15
CA THR A 94 5.25 4.53 4.34
C THR A 94 5.77 5.13 5.62
N VAL A 95 5.84 6.46 5.63
CA VAL A 95 6.06 7.24 6.83
C VAL A 95 4.85 8.13 7.07
N GLY A 96 4.61 8.46 8.33
CA GLY A 96 3.50 9.34 8.74
C GLY A 96 3.40 10.63 7.91
N GLY A 97 2.23 11.26 7.95
CA GLY A 97 1.94 12.46 7.19
C GLY A 97 2.78 13.66 7.65
N SER A 98 2.51 14.83 7.07
CA SER A 98 3.01 16.11 7.59
C SER A 98 2.82 16.18 9.11
N PRO A 99 3.61 16.97 9.87
CA PRO A 99 3.76 16.85 11.33
C PRO A 99 2.47 16.86 12.19
N LYS A 100 1.30 17.14 11.61
CA LYS A 100 -0.02 17.08 12.23
C LYS A 100 -0.74 15.73 12.11
N GLU A 101 -0.38 14.88 11.14
CA GLU A 101 -1.11 13.66 10.80
C GLU A 101 -0.26 12.43 11.19
N ASN A 102 -0.63 11.77 12.29
CA ASN A 102 0.16 10.67 12.90
C ASN A 102 -0.02 9.30 12.21
N SER A 103 -0.89 9.19 11.21
CA SER A 103 -1.13 7.96 10.46
C SER A 103 -0.85 8.18 8.98
N SER A 104 -0.22 7.21 8.33
CA SER A 104 -0.24 7.09 6.88
C SER A 104 -0.41 5.62 6.56
N GLU A 105 -1.41 5.34 5.74
CA GLU A 105 -1.73 3.99 5.32
C GLU A 105 -0.66 3.55 4.31
N CYS A 106 -0.12 2.35 4.44
CA CYS A 106 0.78 1.83 3.43
C CYS A 106 0.00 1.60 2.13
N ILE A 107 -1.22 1.06 2.26
CA ILE A 107 -2.17 0.89 1.17
C ILE A 107 -3.53 1.50 1.53
N LEU A 108 -4.02 2.39 0.67
CA LEU A 108 -5.34 3.02 0.79
C LEU A 108 -6.27 2.59 -0.35
N ILE A 109 -7.50 2.21 -0.02
CA ILE A 109 -8.44 1.58 -0.96
C ILE A 109 -9.78 2.31 -0.93
N GLY A 110 -10.38 2.52 -2.10
CA GLY A 110 -11.72 3.06 -2.26
C GLY A 110 -11.71 4.54 -2.65
N TYR A 111 -12.55 4.89 -3.64
CA TYR A 111 -12.79 6.27 -4.05
C TYR A 111 -14.04 6.33 -4.95
N TYR A 112 -14.82 7.41 -4.82
CA TYR A 112 -16.02 7.70 -5.64
C TYR A 112 -16.98 6.52 -5.88
N ASN A 113 -17.21 5.69 -4.86
CA ASN A 113 -18.15 4.55 -4.91
C ASN A 113 -17.87 3.56 -6.08
N THR A 114 -16.60 3.23 -6.31
CA THR A 114 -16.20 2.25 -7.34
C THR A 114 -15.53 1.03 -6.74
N ASP A 115 -15.69 -0.13 -7.39
CA ASP A 115 -15.08 -1.38 -6.92
C ASP A 115 -13.55 -1.33 -7.06
N CYS A 116 -12.87 -1.66 -5.97
CA CYS A 116 -11.42 -1.66 -5.83
C CYS A 116 -10.96 -3.01 -5.28
N TYR A 117 -9.94 -3.60 -5.89
CA TYR A 117 -9.47 -4.95 -5.56
C TYR A 117 -8.01 -4.92 -5.16
N LEU A 118 -7.71 -5.47 -3.98
CA LEU A 118 -6.35 -5.68 -3.50
C LEU A 118 -6.15 -7.18 -3.25
N ASN A 119 -5.23 -7.79 -4.00
CA ASN A 119 -4.84 -9.18 -3.80
C ASN A 119 -3.37 -9.22 -3.38
N ILE A 120 -3.08 -9.80 -2.22
CA ILE A 120 -1.71 -9.92 -1.70
C ILE A 120 -1.36 -11.40 -1.59
N THR A 121 -0.34 -11.85 -2.31
CA THR A 121 0.23 -13.21 -2.16
C THR A 121 1.64 -13.18 -1.55
N GLY A 122 2.22 -12.01 -1.35
CA GLY A 122 3.54 -11.84 -0.75
C GLY A 122 3.93 -10.37 -0.60
N GLY A 123 5.16 -10.13 -0.15
CA GLY A 123 5.69 -8.79 0.14
C GLY A 123 5.76 -8.49 1.63
N ILE A 124 6.36 -7.35 1.95
CA ILE A 124 6.50 -6.84 3.32
C ILE A 124 5.89 -5.43 3.34
N PHE A 125 5.04 -5.16 4.32
CA PHE A 125 4.31 -3.90 4.47
C PHE A 125 4.65 -3.29 5.83
N GLU A 126 5.14 -2.05 5.81
CA GLU A 126 5.61 -1.37 7.01
C GLU A 126 5.22 0.12 6.98
N SER A 127 4.92 0.63 8.17
CA SER A 127 4.79 2.05 8.47
C SER A 127 5.78 2.38 9.59
N ASP A 128 6.47 3.52 9.48
CA ASP A 128 7.32 4.03 10.57
C ASP A 128 6.50 4.51 11.78
N GLY A 129 5.21 4.80 11.57
CA GLY A 129 4.28 5.30 12.59
C GLY A 129 3.29 4.24 13.07
N ASP A 130 2.10 4.70 13.43
CA ASP A 130 0.99 3.83 13.80
C ASP A 130 0.56 2.95 12.61
N ALA A 131 0.64 1.63 12.80
CA ALA A 131 0.27 0.63 11.81
C ALA A 131 -1.22 0.23 11.87
N THR A 132 -2.03 0.86 12.73
CA THR A 132 -3.49 0.59 12.86
C THR A 132 -4.20 0.59 11.50
N TYR A 133 -3.81 1.51 10.61
CA TYR A 133 -4.38 1.66 9.26
C TYR A 133 -3.39 1.25 8.16
N LEU A 134 -2.50 0.27 8.41
CA LEU A 134 -1.49 -0.15 7.43
C LEU A 134 -2.12 -0.53 6.07
N ILE A 135 -3.25 -1.24 6.11
CA ILE A 135 -4.19 -1.41 5.00
C ILE A 135 -5.52 -0.82 5.44
N ASN A 136 -6.05 0.14 4.67
CA ASN A 136 -7.25 0.87 5.04
C ASN A 136 -8.21 1.02 3.86
N CYS A 137 -9.50 0.87 4.13
CA CYS A 137 -10.55 1.25 3.20
C CYS A 137 -11.14 2.59 3.61
N MET A 138 -11.32 3.50 2.65
CA MET A 138 -12.01 4.76 2.93
C MET A 138 -13.43 4.45 3.45
N ASP A 139 -13.79 5.01 4.61
CA ASP A 139 -15.04 4.73 5.33
C ASP A 139 -16.29 4.83 4.43
N ASP A 140 -16.39 5.89 3.63
CA ASP A 140 -17.52 6.15 2.73
C ASP A 140 -17.67 5.08 1.64
N TYR A 141 -16.60 4.34 1.34
CA TYR A 141 -16.51 3.42 0.21
C TYR A 141 -16.16 1.99 0.60
N LYS A 142 -16.05 1.66 1.89
CA LYS A 142 -15.59 0.35 2.38
C LYS A 142 -16.31 -0.86 1.79
N LYS A 143 -17.62 -0.74 1.50
CA LYS A 143 -18.43 -1.81 0.85
C LYS A 143 -17.99 -2.15 -0.58
N ARG A 144 -17.16 -1.31 -1.18
CA ARG A 144 -16.60 -1.45 -2.54
C ARG A 144 -15.14 -1.87 -2.52
N CYS A 145 -14.55 -2.01 -1.34
CA CYS A 145 -13.18 -2.45 -1.19
C CYS A 145 -13.15 -3.96 -1.00
N HIS A 146 -12.45 -4.64 -1.91
CA HIS A 146 -12.31 -6.08 -1.92
C HIS A 146 -10.85 -6.43 -1.61
N VAL A 147 -10.57 -6.69 -0.33
CA VAL A 147 -9.22 -7.04 0.15
C VAL A 147 -9.10 -8.55 0.33
N LYS A 148 -8.07 -9.14 -0.25
CA LYS A 148 -7.77 -10.57 -0.13
C LYS A 148 -6.29 -10.79 0.15
N VAL A 149 -5.97 -11.20 1.37
CA VAL A 149 -4.61 -11.51 1.80
C VAL A 149 -4.40 -13.02 1.84
N MET A 150 -3.44 -13.49 1.06
CA MET A 150 -3.04 -14.89 0.88
C MET A 150 -1.54 -15.10 1.17
N GLY A 151 -0.85 -14.06 1.65
CA GLY A 151 0.56 -14.10 1.96
C GLY A 151 1.10 -12.73 2.38
N GLY A 152 2.41 -12.67 2.64
CA GLY A 152 3.10 -11.44 3.02
C GLY A 152 3.37 -11.32 4.52
N THR A 153 4.16 -10.30 4.87
CA THR A 153 4.51 -9.92 6.25
C THR A 153 4.04 -8.49 6.51
N PHE A 154 3.34 -8.27 7.61
CA PHE A 154 2.71 -7.01 7.98
C PHE A 154 3.27 -6.56 9.33
N VAL A 155 4.00 -5.45 9.34
CA VAL A 155 4.69 -4.95 10.54
C VAL A 155 3.72 -4.12 11.39
N GLY A 156 3.52 -4.50 12.66
CA GLY A 156 2.59 -3.82 13.57
C GLY A 156 1.09 -3.98 13.26
N PHE A 157 0.73 -4.82 12.27
CA PHE A 157 -0.65 -4.97 11.80
C PHE A 157 -1.02 -6.44 11.61
N ASN A 158 -2.07 -6.91 12.28
CA ASN A 158 -2.59 -8.26 12.10
C ASN A 158 -3.71 -8.28 11.03
N PRO A 159 -3.45 -8.76 9.80
CA PRO A 159 -4.48 -8.77 8.76
C PRO A 159 -5.68 -9.69 9.04
N ALA A 160 -5.59 -10.60 10.02
CA ALA A 160 -6.69 -11.49 10.38
C ALA A 160 -7.61 -10.95 11.49
N ASP A 161 -7.14 -9.97 12.26
CA ASP A 161 -7.88 -9.36 13.37
C ASP A 161 -7.34 -7.95 13.59
N ASN A 162 -7.98 -6.98 12.95
CA ASN A 162 -7.61 -5.56 13.04
C ASN A 162 -8.85 -4.67 13.22
N THR A 163 -8.61 -3.38 13.36
CA THR A 163 -9.64 -2.36 13.56
C THR A 163 -9.76 -1.35 12.43
N ALA A 164 -9.00 -1.50 11.33
CA ALA A 164 -8.91 -0.50 10.27
C ALA A 164 -10.29 -0.20 9.65
N ASP A 165 -11.07 -1.24 9.35
CA ASP A 165 -12.41 -1.11 8.76
C ASP A 165 -13.55 -1.48 9.75
N GLY A 166 -13.23 -1.52 11.05
CA GLY A 166 -14.13 -1.95 12.13
C GLY A 166 -13.53 -3.06 13.00
N ALA A 167 -14.10 -3.28 14.18
CA ALA A 167 -13.61 -4.28 15.13
C ALA A 167 -13.61 -5.70 14.52
N HIS A 168 -12.52 -6.44 14.76
CA HIS A 168 -12.32 -7.81 14.27
C HIS A 168 -12.39 -7.94 12.74
N THR A 169 -11.93 -6.92 12.02
CA THR A 169 -11.78 -6.99 10.57
C THR A 169 -10.77 -8.08 10.21
N ASN A 170 -11.15 -8.93 9.26
CA ASN A 170 -10.30 -10.00 8.73
C ASN A 170 -10.19 -9.87 7.21
N TYR A 171 -8.98 -9.61 6.72
CA TYR A 171 -8.63 -9.56 5.30
C TYR A 171 -8.02 -10.87 4.78
N VAL A 172 -7.71 -11.81 5.66
CA VAL A 172 -7.09 -13.09 5.30
C VAL A 172 -8.10 -13.99 4.62
N ALA A 173 -7.72 -14.50 3.45
CA ALA A 173 -8.57 -15.37 2.65
C ALA A 173 -8.77 -16.75 3.33
N PRO A 174 -9.90 -17.44 3.09
CA PRO A 174 -10.08 -18.82 3.53
C PRO A 174 -8.94 -19.74 3.10
N GLY A 175 -8.50 -20.65 3.99
CA GLY A 175 -7.36 -21.54 3.76
C GLY A 175 -5.99 -20.90 4.05
N TYR A 176 -5.98 -19.70 4.62
CA TYR A 176 -4.79 -18.97 5.07
C TYR A 176 -4.99 -18.47 6.50
N LYS A 177 -3.89 -18.29 7.22
CA LYS A 177 -3.87 -17.78 8.59
C LYS A 177 -2.78 -16.73 8.78
N SER A 178 -3.01 -15.80 9.69
CA SER A 178 -2.05 -14.80 10.14
C SER A 178 -1.32 -15.32 11.37
N VAL A 179 0.01 -15.46 11.29
CA VAL A 179 0.84 -15.96 12.39
C VAL A 179 1.74 -14.83 12.87
N GLU A 180 1.68 -14.55 14.17
CA GLU A 180 2.56 -13.56 14.79
C GLU A 180 4.03 -13.96 14.64
N THR A 181 4.87 -12.96 14.37
CA THR A 181 6.30 -13.09 14.13
C THR A 181 6.98 -11.77 14.50
N THR A 182 8.28 -11.65 14.22
CA THR A 182 8.99 -10.38 14.21
C THR A 182 9.55 -10.05 12.82
N TYR A 183 9.74 -8.76 12.57
CA TYR A 183 10.47 -8.23 11.42
C TYR A 183 11.38 -7.09 11.89
N ASN A 184 12.68 -7.22 11.69
CA ASN A 184 13.68 -6.26 12.19
C ASN A 184 13.52 -5.89 13.68
N GLY A 185 13.14 -6.86 14.51
CA GLY A 185 12.90 -6.68 15.95
C GLY A 185 11.55 -6.04 16.31
N LYS A 186 10.73 -5.63 15.34
CA LYS A 186 9.36 -5.14 15.55
C LYS A 186 8.36 -6.31 15.50
N GLN A 187 7.26 -6.20 16.24
CA GLN A 187 6.14 -7.14 16.15
C GLN A 187 5.56 -7.11 14.73
N ALA A 188 5.24 -8.27 14.18
CA ALA A 188 4.71 -8.41 12.83
C ALA A 188 3.82 -9.66 12.71
N TRP A 189 3.11 -9.78 11.60
CA TRP A 189 2.30 -10.94 11.28
C TRP A 189 2.62 -11.44 9.88
N LYS A 190 2.83 -12.74 9.74
CA LYS A 190 3.07 -13.39 8.45
C LYS A 190 1.85 -14.22 8.08
N VAL A 191 1.29 -13.96 6.90
CA VAL A 191 0.21 -14.77 6.37
C VAL A 191 0.79 -15.98 5.65
N VAL A 192 0.31 -17.16 6.02
CA VAL A 192 0.74 -18.46 5.47
C VAL A 192 -0.48 -19.28 5.13
N LYS A 193 -0.32 -20.27 4.23
CA LYS A 193 -1.35 -21.27 3.99
C LYS A 193 -1.57 -22.09 5.27
N GLU A 194 -2.83 -22.43 5.57
CA GLU A 194 -3.20 -23.18 6.77
C GLU A 194 -2.58 -24.56 6.87
#